data_AF-A0A2G5QIJ1-F1
#
_entry.id   AF-A0A2G5QIJ1-F1
#
_cell.length_a   1.000
_cell.length_b   1.000
_cell.length_c   1.000
_cell.angle_alpha   90.00
_cell.angle_beta   90.00
_cell.angle_gamma   90.00
#
_symmetry.space_group_name_H-M   'P 1'
#
loop_
_entity.id
_entity.type
_entity.pdbx_description
1 polymer ?
#
loop_
_entity_poly.entity_id
_entity_poly.type
_entity_poly.pdbx_seq_one_letter_code
_entity_poly.pdbx_strand_id
1 'polypeptide(L)' 'MDTSLAAQLETVLRKAAGEGTALASMAVDYAGEAGDGALEPKAWVERATRSLVFAQGELRRPDGALAASASAVFRRAAD' A
#
# COMPACT_ATOMS: atom_id res chain seq x y z
N MET A 1 -17.89 7.28 -4.70
CA MET A 1 -17.75 5.80 -4.67
C MET A 1 -16.81 5.53 -3.52
N ASP A 2 -17.19 4.71 -2.56
CA ASP A 2 -16.27 4.33 -1.50
C ASP A 2 -15.16 3.47 -2.12
N THR A 3 -13.90 3.84 -1.90
CA THR A 3 -12.76 3.17 -2.54
C THR A 3 -12.36 1.99 -1.66
N SER A 4 -12.33 0.78 -2.22
CA SER A 4 -11.96 -0.42 -1.44
C SER A 4 -10.61 -0.24 -0.71
N LEU A 5 -10.45 -0.91 0.44
CA LEU A 5 -9.20 -0.91 1.20
C LEU A 5 -7.98 -1.29 0.33
N ALA A 6 -8.16 -2.26 -0.58
CA ALA A 6 -7.12 -2.64 -1.54
C ALA A 6 -6.74 -1.49 -2.48
N ALA A 7 -7.71 -0.76 -3.04
CA ALA A 7 -7.44 0.36 -3.93
C ALA A 7 -6.82 1.56 -3.20
N GLN A 8 -7.19 1.79 -1.94
CA GLN A 8 -6.54 2.80 -1.09
C GLN A 8 -5.09 2.42 -0.78
N LEU A 9 -4.84 1.16 -0.39
CA LEU A 9 -3.49 0.63 -0.15
C LEU A 9 -2.62 0.73 -1.40
N GLU A 10 -3.14 0.31 -2.56
CA GLU A 10 -2.41 0.40 -3.83
C GLU A 10 -1.99 1.85 -4.14
N THR A 11 -2.89 2.82 -3.92
CA THR A 11 -2.60 4.24 -4.13
C THR A 11 -1.44 4.72 -3.25
N VAL A 12 -1.48 4.37 -1.97
CA VAL A 12 -0.47 4.79 -0.98
C VAL A 12 0.87 4.08 -1.23
N LEU A 13 0.83 2.80 -1.60
CA LEU A 13 2.01 2.01 -1.97
C LEU A 13 2.67 2.51 -3.26
N ARG A 14 1.89 2.88 -4.28
CA ARG A 14 2.41 3.49 -5.52
C ARG A 14 3.15 4.79 -5.22
N LYS A 15 2.60 5.61 -4.33
CA LYS A 15 3.26 6.85 -3.88
C LYS A 15 4.60 6.55 -3.19
N ALA A 16 4.65 5.53 -2.34
CA ALA A 16 5.89 5.13 -1.65
C ALA A 16 6.92 4.50 -2.60
N ALA A 17 6.49 3.73 -3.60
CA ALA A 17 7.37 3.08 -4.56
C ALA A 17 8.06 4.05 -5.52
N GLY A 18 7.44 5.20 -5.78
CA GLY A 18 7.95 6.26 -6.65
C GLY A 18 7.53 6.12 -8.12
N GLU A 19 7.70 7.21 -8.85
CA GLU A 19 7.37 7.28 -10.29
C GLU A 19 8.20 6.30 -11.12
N GLY A 20 7.68 5.92 -12.30
CA GLY A 20 8.37 4.97 -13.20
C GLY A 20 8.38 3.52 -12.70
N THR A 21 7.65 3.22 -11.61
CA THR A 21 7.46 1.86 -11.11
C THR A 21 6.10 1.29 -11.50
N ALA A 22 6.06 0.00 -11.80
CA ALA A 22 4.85 -0.75 -12.13
C ALA A 22 4.58 -1.82 -11.07
N LEU A 23 3.35 -1.86 -10.52
CA LEU A 23 2.94 -2.88 -9.56
C LEU A 23 3.05 -4.27 -10.20
N ALA A 24 3.80 -5.17 -9.55
CA ALA A 24 3.97 -6.55 -9.99
C ALA A 24 3.11 -7.51 -9.18
N SER A 25 3.05 -7.31 -7.86
CA SER A 25 2.17 -8.05 -6.96
C SER A 25 1.84 -7.23 -5.71
N MET A 26 0.68 -7.51 -5.13
CA MET A 26 0.25 -6.98 -3.85
C MET A 26 -0.49 -8.07 -3.08
N ALA A 27 -0.09 -8.32 -1.83
CA ALA A 27 -0.81 -9.14 -0.88
C ALA A 27 -1.45 -8.21 0.16
N VAL A 28 -2.73 -8.43 0.47
CA VAL A 28 -3.50 -7.60 1.40
C VAL A 28 -4.02 -8.49 2.53
N ASP A 29 -3.74 -8.08 3.76
CA ASP A 29 -4.27 -8.68 4.97
C ASP A 29 -5.36 -7.76 5.55
N TYR A 30 -6.59 -8.26 5.61
CA TYR A 30 -7.73 -7.51 6.14
C TYR A 30 -7.88 -7.79 7.64
N ALA A 31 -7.75 -6.76 8.46
CA ALA A 31 -7.89 -6.85 9.91
C ALA A 31 -9.32 -6.51 10.39
N GLY A 32 -10.20 -6.08 9.48
CA GLY A 32 -11.62 -5.84 9.73
C GLY A 32 -12.22 -4.85 8.72
N GLU A 33 -13.44 -4.41 8.97
CA GLU A 33 -14.09 -3.40 8.12
C GLU A 33 -13.41 -2.02 8.26
N ALA A 34 -13.54 -1.15 7.27
CA ALA A 34 -12.99 0.21 7.33
C ALA A 34 -13.51 1.00 8.55
N GLY A 35 -14.75 0.71 8.99
CA GLY A 35 -15.42 1.47 10.05
C GLY A 35 -15.87 2.84 9.56
N ASP A 36 -16.43 3.64 10.47
CA ASP A 36 -16.83 5.01 10.19
C ASP A 36 -15.64 5.96 10.34
N GLY A 37 -15.43 6.82 9.34
CA GLY A 37 -14.40 7.86 9.36
C GLY A 37 -13.29 7.66 8.32
N ALA A 38 -12.44 8.68 8.18
CA ALA A 38 -11.33 8.65 7.24
C ALA A 38 -10.19 7.76 7.78
N LEU A 39 -9.73 6.81 6.97
CA LEU A 39 -8.57 5.99 7.30
C LEU A 39 -7.29 6.82 7.23
N GLU A 40 -6.36 6.51 8.11
CA GLU A 40 -5.01 7.08 8.16
C GLU A 40 -4.04 6.17 7.39
N PRO A 41 -3.52 6.62 6.24
CA PRO A 41 -2.60 5.82 5.43
C PRO A 41 -1.15 5.99 5.89
N LYS A 42 -0.39 4.89 5.84
CA LYS A 42 1.06 4.88 5.99
C LYS A 42 1.67 3.92 4.98
N ALA A 43 2.78 4.29 4.35
CA ALA A 43 3.59 3.35 3.58
C ALA A 43 5.06 3.73 3.61
N TRP A 44 5.91 2.72 3.40
CA TRP A 44 7.36 2.87 3.35
C TRP A 44 7.98 1.83 2.42
N VAL A 45 9.18 2.12 1.94
CA VAL A 45 10.00 1.14 1.23
C VAL A 45 10.77 0.34 2.26
N GLU A 46 10.54 -0.97 2.28
CA GLU A 46 11.26 -1.92 3.12
C GLU A 46 12.63 -2.24 2.51
N ARG A 47 12.66 -2.40 1.18
CA ARG A 47 13.89 -2.72 0.42
C ARG A 47 13.76 -2.25 -1.02
N ALA A 48 14.88 -1.83 -1.62
CA ALA A 48 14.98 -1.61 -3.06
C ALA A 48 16.22 -2.30 -3.64
N THR A 49 16.11 -2.80 -4.86
CA THR A 49 17.21 -3.30 -5.68
C THR A 49 17.34 -2.44 -6.94
N ARG A 50 18.15 -2.85 -7.93
CA ARG A 50 18.18 -2.16 -9.23
C ARG A 50 16.82 -2.21 -9.92
N SER A 51 16.16 -3.37 -9.94
CA SER A 51 14.95 -3.64 -10.73
C SER A 51 13.65 -3.70 -9.92
N LEU A 52 13.72 -3.84 -8.60
CA LEU A 52 12.55 -4.05 -7.75
C LEU A 52 12.50 -3.06 -6.59
N VAL A 53 11.28 -2.69 -6.18
CA VAL A 53 10.98 -1.98 -4.94
C VAL A 53 9.99 -2.82 -4.14
N PHE A 54 10.32 -3.10 -2.88
CA PHE A 54 9.47 -3.80 -1.92
C PHE A 54 8.93 -2.76 -0.95
N ALA A 55 7.62 -2.56 -0.95
CA ALA A 55 6.94 -1.58 -0.13
C ALA A 55 5.92 -2.23 0.81
N GLN A 56 5.76 -1.63 1.98
CA GLN A 56 4.76 -1.99 2.98
C GLN A 56 3.79 -0.83 3.15
N GLY A 57 2.54 -1.15 3.46
CA GLY A 57 1.48 -0.16 3.64
C GLY A 57 0.48 -0.60 4.71
N GLU A 58 -0.07 0.38 5.41
CA GLU A 58 -1.11 0.22 6.42
C GLU A 58 -2.21 1.26 6.19
N LEU A 59 -3.45 0.85 6.45
CA LEU A 59 -4.59 1.73 6.67
C LEU A 59 -5.06 1.54 8.10
N ARG A 60 -5.08 2.62 8.88
CA ARG A 60 -5.55 2.62 10.26
C ARG A 60 -6.86 3.39 10.39
N ARG A 61 -7.73 2.96 11.28
CA ARG A 61 -8.92 3.70 11.69
C ARG A 61 -8.51 4.90 12.56
N PRO A 62 -9.40 5.89 12.78
CA PRO A 62 -9.12 7.05 13.63
C PRO A 62 -8.74 6.69 15.08
N ASP A 63 -9.13 5.51 15.56
CA ASP A 63 -8.73 4.99 16.88
C ASP A 63 -7.34 4.32 16.89
N GLY A 64 -6.64 4.32 15.75
CA GLY A 64 -5.33 3.70 15.55
C GLY A 64 -5.37 2.20 15.23
N ALA A 65 -6.55 1.56 15.28
CA ALA A 65 -6.70 0.14 14.97
C ALA A 65 -6.46 -0.12 13.48
N LEU A 66 -5.84 -1.27 13.16
CA LEU A 66 -5.58 -1.64 11.77
C LEU A 66 -6.89 -2.00 11.05
N ALA A 67 -7.12 -1.43 9.88
CA ALA A 67 -8.17 -1.84 8.96
C ALA A 67 -7.63 -2.87 7.95
N ALA A 68 -6.49 -2.56 7.34
CA ALA A 68 -5.76 -3.49 6.46
C ALA A 68 -4.28 -3.13 6.38
N SER A 69 -3.45 -4.13 6.09
CA SER A 69 -2.05 -3.96 5.71
C SER A 69 -1.78 -4.61 4.37
N ALA A 70 -0.73 -4.17 3.68
CA ALA A 70 -0.30 -4.80 2.43
C ALA A 70 1.22 -4.79 2.25
N SER A 71 1.67 -5.87 1.63
CA SER A 71 3.02 -6.01 1.06
C SER A 71 2.92 -5.94 -0.46
N ALA A 72 3.71 -5.06 -1.09
CA ALA A 72 3.74 -4.92 -2.54
C ALA A 72 5.14 -4.98 -3.12
N VAL A 73 5.23 -5.56 -4.32
CA VAL A 73 6.44 -5.56 -5.15
C VAL A 73 6.16 -4.73 -6.38
N PHE A 74 7.04 -3.78 -6.66
CA PHE A 74 7.03 -2.98 -7.87
C PHE A 74 8.27 -3.28 -8.72
N ARG A 75 8.11 -3.29 -10.04
CA ARG A 75 9.19 -3.34 -11.01
C ARG A 75 9.54 -1.93 -11.47
N ARG A 76 10.82 -1.59 -11.56
CA ARG A 76 11.24 -0.40 -12.33
C ARG A 76 11.20 -0.74 -13.81
N ALA A 77 10.87 0.24 -14.66
CA ALA A 77 11.10 0.10 -16.08
C ALA A 77 12.58 -0.30 -16.30
N ALA A 78 12.82 -1.26 -17.18
CA ALA A 78 14.16 -1.45 -17.69
C ALA A 78 14.47 -0.23 -18.57
N ASP A 79 15.57 0.44 -18.27
CA ASP A 79 16.15 1.44 -19.19
C ASP A 79 16.49 0.78 -20.53
#